data_AF-N8PYB9-F1
#
_entry.id   AF-N8PYB9-F1
#
_cell.length_a   1.000
_cell.length_b   1.000
_cell.length_c   1.000
_cell.angle_alpha   90.00
_cell.angle_beta   90.00
_cell.angle_gamma   90.00
#
_symmetry.space_group_name_H-M   'P 1'
#
loop_
_entity.id
_entity.type
_entity.pdbx_description
1 polymer ?
#
loop_
_entity_poly.entity_id
_entity_poly.type
_entity_poly.pdbx_seq_one_letter_code
_entity_poly.pdbx_strand_id
1 'polypeptide(L)'
;MASLYLNRLSVNEREKLINDLHLTQKGQCFICEKPIDLVIHSDSIDIDHVIPSAHNGKDDPSNFAVTHASCNRSKQASNLEVARILQRFKQLKEDLQQDNKVPNLAHILDKANGGKHEISFKIEGDTIQFSLSSIGDEKIYQLPLYQDDLSAFKYFFAKMPIEYLHHDQRINPRSIGPNIGKLVEEFYQKRPQLHIPLAWMKSEHNKSGIFIFDGQHKAAAQIMLGVRSLPVRVFVDVDADVLITTNFNAGTTLKQVAFDKSVQRHLGSTLYQDKLQRYRTDTARDVNDFTFSEKDLASHFKGQAREIKRYVLDAVRNAVITSQDNKLRDYIDMAGKATEKPISYSSIERTFYSFFIHSDLLETRLDYKTDIGENPRELEVSQLVQLMNIIAEEFYIGKYNFDIGTGQIESKIQKGQVIPLEHLKAFRLSKEEIVYNWLSFVRDLISNYYSTVGGAYYPNKPFQTKFPDQLWINIRNFLRNFAALPFLVNTQLSSTIFSGKRSTDYWQTILKTGESNDGIKVMPHGIILIQMQQPN
;
A
#
# COMPACT_ATOMS: atom_id res chain seq x y z
N MET A 1 -19.68 23.69 -18.68
CA MET A 1 -20.67 24.22 -19.63
C MET A 1 -20.19 23.88 -21.03
N ALA A 2 -21.08 23.57 -21.97
CA ALA A 2 -20.68 23.34 -23.36
C ALA A 2 -20.17 24.65 -24.00
N SER A 3 -19.13 24.55 -24.83
CA SER A 3 -18.55 25.71 -25.54
C SER A 3 -19.58 26.32 -26.51
N LEU A 4 -19.82 27.62 -26.39
CA LEU A 4 -20.67 28.34 -27.33
C LEU A 4 -19.95 28.56 -28.66
N TYR A 5 -18.63 28.75 -28.62
CA TYR A 5 -17.79 28.88 -29.80
C TYR A 5 -17.84 27.59 -30.64
N LEU A 6 -17.54 26.43 -30.05
CA LEU A 6 -17.52 25.16 -30.78
C LEU A 6 -18.89 24.78 -31.34
N ASN A 7 -19.97 25.10 -30.63
CA ASN A 7 -21.34 24.85 -31.08
C ASN A 7 -21.77 25.71 -32.28
N ARG A 8 -21.06 26.80 -32.58
CA ARG A 8 -21.35 27.70 -33.71
C ARG A 8 -20.55 27.36 -34.97
N LEU A 9 -19.55 26.49 -34.89
CA LEU A 9 -18.72 26.14 -36.03
C LEU A 9 -19.46 25.21 -37.00
N SER A 10 -19.33 25.49 -38.30
CA SER A 10 -19.65 24.51 -39.34
C SER A 10 -18.65 23.35 -39.34
N VAL A 11 -18.99 22.26 -40.04
CA VAL A 11 -18.11 21.08 -40.16
C VAL A 11 -16.72 21.45 -40.69
N ASN A 12 -16.66 22.23 -41.77
CA ASN A 12 -15.40 22.68 -42.37
C ASN A 12 -14.57 23.58 -41.44
N GLU A 13 -15.22 24.47 -40.67
CA GLU A 13 -14.53 25.33 -39.72
C GLU A 13 -13.99 24.54 -38.52
N ARG A 14 -14.72 23.51 -38.08
CA ARG A 14 -14.26 22.62 -37.01
C ARG A 14 -13.06 21.78 -37.45
N GLU A 15 -13.06 21.26 -38.67
CA GLU A 15 -11.91 20.56 -39.24
C GLU A 15 -10.68 21.46 -39.37
N LYS A 16 -10.87 22.71 -39.82
CA LYS A 16 -9.79 23.69 -39.87
C LYS A 16 -9.21 23.96 -38.48
N LEU A 17 -10.06 24.17 -37.48
CA LEU A 17 -9.61 24.36 -36.09
C LEU A 17 -8.82 23.15 -35.57
N ILE A 18 -9.25 21.92 -35.87
CA ILE A 18 -8.53 20.70 -35.49
C ILE A 18 -7.15 20.67 -36.14
N ASN A 19 -7.04 20.98 -37.42
CA ASN A 19 -5.75 21.04 -38.13
C ASN A 19 -4.82 22.10 -37.51
N ASP A 20 -5.34 23.30 -37.24
CA ASP A 20 -4.56 24.40 -36.66
C ASP A 20 -4.04 24.04 -35.24
N LEU A 21 -4.90 23.45 -34.41
CA LEU A 21 -4.54 22.98 -33.07
C LEU A 21 -3.55 21.81 -33.12
N HIS A 22 -3.76 20.85 -34.03
CA HIS A 22 -2.88 19.71 -34.24
C HIS A 22 -1.46 20.17 -34.64
N LEU A 23 -1.35 21.10 -35.59
CA LEU A 23 -0.09 21.71 -35.99
C LEU A 23 0.59 22.44 -34.82
N THR A 24 -0.16 23.24 -34.07
CA THR A 24 0.35 23.96 -32.89
C THR A 24 0.87 22.99 -31.82
N GLN A 25 0.23 21.84 -31.69
CA GLN A 25 0.60 20.77 -30.76
C GLN A 25 1.63 19.79 -31.34
N LYS A 26 2.24 20.09 -32.50
CA LYS A 26 3.23 19.23 -33.19
C LYS A 26 2.70 17.81 -33.44
N GLY A 27 1.41 17.72 -33.74
CA GLY A 27 0.70 16.49 -34.01
C GLY A 27 0.52 15.56 -32.81
N GLN A 28 0.57 16.07 -31.59
CA GLN A 28 0.43 15.28 -30.37
C GLN A 28 -0.82 15.64 -29.57
N CYS A 29 -1.36 14.66 -28.86
CA CYS A 29 -2.42 14.87 -27.88
C CYS A 29 -1.93 15.77 -26.74
N PHE A 30 -2.71 16.81 -26.41
CA PHE A 30 -2.33 17.75 -25.37
C PHE A 30 -2.15 17.09 -23.99
N ILE A 31 -2.92 16.04 -23.66
CA ILE A 31 -2.87 15.41 -22.33
C ILE A 31 -1.78 14.34 -22.26
N CYS A 32 -1.79 13.37 -23.19
CA CYS A 32 -0.91 12.20 -23.11
C CYS A 32 0.37 12.31 -23.93
N GLU A 33 0.51 13.36 -24.75
CA GLU A 33 1.71 13.65 -25.56
C GLU A 33 2.05 12.56 -26.59
N LYS A 34 1.13 11.61 -26.81
CA LYS A 34 1.21 10.62 -27.89
C LYS A 34 0.76 11.22 -29.22
N PRO A 35 1.28 10.73 -30.36
CA PRO A 35 0.88 11.20 -31.69
C PRO A 35 -0.63 11.10 -31.90
N ILE A 36 -1.18 12.09 -32.60
CA ILE A 36 -2.51 12.08 -33.17
C ILE A 36 -2.35 12.00 -34.69
N ASP A 37 -2.87 10.94 -35.28
CA ASP A 37 -3.12 10.87 -36.71
C ASP A 37 -4.56 11.29 -36.99
N LEU A 38 -4.77 12.35 -37.78
CA LEU A 38 -6.09 12.93 -38.04
C LEU A 38 -6.98 12.05 -38.92
N VAL A 39 -6.40 11.12 -39.68
CA VAL A 39 -7.15 10.19 -40.53
C VAL A 39 -7.53 8.95 -39.72
N ILE A 40 -6.58 8.36 -39.00
CA ILE A 40 -6.80 7.13 -38.22
C ILE A 40 -7.69 7.43 -37.00
N HIS A 41 -7.52 8.59 -36.37
CA HIS A 41 -8.23 8.94 -35.13
C HIS A 41 -9.41 9.89 -35.34
N SER A 42 -9.91 10.06 -36.57
CA SER A 42 -10.96 11.03 -36.92
C SER A 42 -12.16 11.02 -35.95
N ASP A 43 -12.60 9.81 -35.55
CA ASP A 43 -13.77 9.61 -34.68
C ASP A 43 -13.43 9.55 -33.18
N SER A 44 -12.16 9.74 -32.83
CA SER A 44 -11.64 9.54 -31.47
C SER A 44 -10.82 10.72 -30.95
N ILE A 45 -11.04 11.90 -31.52
CA ILE A 45 -10.44 13.17 -31.09
C ILE A 45 -11.51 14.13 -30.54
N ASP A 46 -11.16 14.83 -29.46
CA ASP A 46 -11.98 15.86 -28.83
C ASP A 46 -11.21 17.18 -28.79
N ILE A 47 -11.94 18.30 -28.95
CA ILE A 47 -11.45 19.65 -28.64
C ILE A 47 -12.00 20.02 -27.27
N ASP A 48 -11.13 20.51 -26.38
CA ASP A 48 -11.56 20.97 -25.06
C ASP A 48 -10.79 22.22 -24.63
N HIS A 49 -11.33 22.96 -23.67
CA HIS A 49 -10.65 24.10 -23.07
C HIS A 49 -9.45 23.66 -22.24
N VAL A 50 -8.31 24.34 -22.40
CA VAL A 50 -7.11 24.18 -21.57
C VAL A 50 -7.41 24.60 -20.14
N ILE A 51 -7.91 25.82 -19.98
CA ILE A 51 -8.50 26.32 -18.74
C ILE A 51 -10.03 26.14 -18.84
N PRO A 52 -10.68 25.35 -17.97
CA PRO A 52 -12.13 25.18 -18.02
C PRO A 52 -12.87 26.51 -17.84
N SER A 53 -14.04 26.66 -18.46
CA SER A 53 -14.85 27.89 -18.31
C SER A 53 -15.25 28.17 -16.84
N ALA A 54 -15.36 27.12 -16.01
CA ALA A 54 -15.61 27.26 -14.57
C ALA A 54 -14.46 27.97 -13.81
N HIS A 55 -13.27 28.02 -14.41
CA HIS A 55 -12.08 28.71 -13.91
C HIS A 55 -11.74 29.95 -14.74
N ASN A 56 -12.75 30.62 -15.31
CA ASN A 56 -12.61 31.80 -16.17
C ASN A 56 -11.75 31.58 -17.43
N GLY A 57 -11.70 30.34 -17.94
CA GLY A 57 -11.11 30.06 -19.24
C GLY A 57 -11.89 30.72 -20.36
N LYS A 58 -11.19 31.36 -21.30
CA LYS A 58 -11.81 31.98 -22.48
C LYS A 58 -12.41 30.93 -23.40
N ASP A 59 -13.54 31.24 -24.01
CA ASP A 59 -14.20 30.36 -24.99
C ASP A 59 -13.77 30.75 -26.42
N ASP A 60 -12.48 30.60 -26.71
CA ASP A 60 -11.88 30.95 -28.00
C ASP A 60 -10.67 30.03 -28.33
N PRO A 61 -10.21 30.00 -29.60
CA PRO A 61 -9.12 29.12 -30.04
C PRO A 61 -7.81 29.20 -29.25
N SER A 62 -7.51 30.33 -28.60
CA SER A 62 -6.29 30.46 -27.79
C SER A 62 -6.31 29.61 -26.52
N ASN A 63 -7.48 29.15 -26.09
CA ASN A 63 -7.68 28.30 -24.92
C ASN A 63 -8.19 26.90 -25.31
N PHE A 64 -8.10 26.49 -26.57
CA PHE A 64 -8.47 25.13 -26.99
C PHE A 64 -7.25 24.24 -27.21
N ALA A 65 -7.47 22.94 -27.04
CA ALA A 65 -6.51 21.92 -27.43
C ALA A 65 -7.20 20.65 -27.91
N VAL A 66 -6.57 19.97 -28.87
CA VAL A 66 -6.98 18.66 -29.37
C VAL A 66 -6.42 17.57 -28.47
N THR A 67 -7.27 16.60 -28.13
CA THR A 67 -6.95 15.48 -27.27
C THR A 67 -7.55 14.19 -27.82
N HIS A 68 -7.00 13.04 -27.44
CA HIS A 68 -7.73 11.77 -27.62
C HIS A 68 -9.00 11.78 -26.75
N ALA A 69 -10.11 11.30 -27.28
CA ALA A 69 -11.39 11.29 -26.60
C ALA A 69 -11.36 10.50 -25.28
N SER A 70 -10.55 9.42 -25.22
CA SER A 70 -10.32 8.66 -23.99
C SER A 70 -9.59 9.48 -22.91
N CYS A 71 -8.62 10.31 -23.30
CA CYS A 71 -7.88 11.17 -22.40
C CYS A 71 -8.79 12.29 -21.87
N ASN A 72 -9.61 12.87 -22.75
CA ASN A 72 -10.51 13.95 -22.37
C ASN A 72 -11.57 13.49 -21.36
N ARG A 73 -12.23 12.36 -21.63
CA ARG A 73 -13.21 11.75 -20.72
C ARG A 73 -12.63 11.44 -19.34
N SER A 74 -11.36 11.03 -19.30
CA SER A 74 -10.68 10.69 -18.04
C SER A 74 -10.33 11.92 -17.19
N LYS A 75 -10.22 13.12 -17.78
CA LYS A 75 -9.82 14.35 -17.05
C LYS A 75 -10.93 14.92 -16.15
N GLN A 76 -12.20 14.60 -16.46
CA GLN A 76 -13.38 15.24 -15.86
C GLN A 76 -13.35 16.78 -15.99
N ALA A 77 -13.55 17.52 -14.91
CA ALA A 77 -13.59 18.99 -14.91
C ALA A 77 -12.21 19.67 -14.71
N SER A 78 -11.13 18.89 -14.75
CA SER A 78 -9.78 19.38 -14.43
C SER A 78 -9.17 20.21 -15.58
N ASN A 79 -8.29 21.14 -15.23
CA ASN A 79 -7.46 21.87 -16.19
C ASN A 79 -6.58 20.91 -17.02
N LEU A 80 -6.44 21.14 -18.33
CA LEU A 80 -5.68 20.24 -19.22
C LEU A 80 -4.19 20.19 -18.90
N GLU A 81 -3.59 21.26 -18.38
CA GLU A 81 -2.18 21.26 -17.95
C GLU A 81 -1.98 20.36 -16.72
N VAL A 82 -2.91 20.42 -15.75
CA VAL A 82 -2.93 19.51 -14.60
C VAL A 82 -3.13 18.07 -15.08
N ALA A 83 -4.06 17.84 -16.00
CA ALA A 83 -4.30 16.51 -16.57
C ALA A 83 -3.06 15.95 -17.27
N ARG A 84 -2.33 16.78 -18.02
CA ARG A 84 -1.05 16.39 -18.65
C ARG A 84 0.00 15.97 -17.62
N ILE A 85 0.16 16.75 -16.56
CA ILE A 85 1.11 16.43 -15.47
C ILE A 85 0.75 15.09 -14.81
N LEU A 86 -0.53 14.86 -14.53
CA LEU A 86 -1.00 13.60 -13.94
C LEU A 86 -0.85 12.42 -14.90
N GLN A 87 -1.02 12.65 -16.20
CA GLN A 87 -0.78 11.62 -17.21
C GLN A 87 0.71 11.24 -17.31
N ARG A 88 1.63 12.23 -17.24
CA ARG A 88 3.08 11.96 -17.16
C ARG A 88 3.47 11.19 -15.90
N PHE A 89 2.78 11.42 -14.78
CA PHE A 89 2.97 10.65 -13.54
C PHE A 89 2.37 9.24 -13.64
N LYS A 90 1.21 9.09 -14.30
CA LYS A 90 0.62 7.79 -14.59
C LYS A 90 1.56 6.93 -15.43
N GLN A 91 2.16 7.50 -16.49
CA GLN A 91 3.16 6.80 -17.30
C GLN A 91 4.37 6.38 -16.46
N LEU A 92 4.90 7.27 -15.60
CA LEU A 92 5.99 6.92 -14.68
C LEU A 92 5.62 5.74 -13.77
N LYS A 93 4.37 5.69 -13.29
CA LYS A 93 3.89 4.57 -12.48
C LYS A 93 3.84 3.26 -13.27
N GLU A 94 3.35 3.31 -14.51
CA GLU A 94 3.29 2.14 -15.41
C GLU A 94 4.70 1.63 -15.75
N ASP A 95 5.64 2.53 -16.03
CA ASP A 95 7.04 2.18 -16.34
C ASP A 95 7.71 1.48 -15.14
N LEU A 96 7.51 2.01 -13.92
CA LEU A 96 8.09 1.42 -12.70
C LEU A 96 7.40 0.11 -12.26
N GLN A 97 6.14 -0.10 -12.64
CA GLN A 97 5.45 -1.36 -12.35
C GLN A 97 6.06 -2.55 -13.09
N GLN A 98 6.69 -2.34 -14.25
CA GLN A 98 7.42 -3.40 -14.96
C GLN A 98 8.57 -3.96 -14.10
N ASP A 99 9.17 -3.13 -13.25
CA ASP A 99 10.23 -3.49 -12.32
C ASP A 99 9.71 -3.86 -10.91
N ASN A 100 8.40 -4.05 -10.73
CA ASN A 100 7.75 -4.23 -9.42
C ASN A 100 8.03 -3.10 -8.40
N LYS A 101 8.30 -1.88 -8.90
CA LYS A 101 8.54 -0.69 -8.06
C LYS A 101 7.32 0.22 -8.00
N VAL A 102 7.22 1.00 -6.93
CA VAL A 102 6.18 2.03 -6.76
C VAL A 102 6.81 3.41 -6.74
N PRO A 103 6.23 4.42 -7.42
CA PRO A 103 6.80 5.77 -7.45
C PRO A 103 6.99 6.34 -6.03
N ASN A 104 8.15 6.94 -5.79
CA ASN A 104 8.50 7.71 -4.58
C ASN A 104 9.16 9.03 -5.01
N LEU A 105 9.58 9.87 -4.06
CA LEU A 105 10.19 11.16 -4.39
C LEU A 105 11.50 11.02 -5.18
N ALA A 106 12.27 9.94 -4.97
CA ALA A 106 13.52 9.71 -5.71
C ALA A 106 13.28 9.62 -7.22
N HIS A 107 12.24 8.88 -7.64
CA HIS A 107 11.91 8.73 -9.06
C HIS A 107 11.47 10.05 -9.71
N ILE A 108 10.80 10.92 -8.95
CA ILE A 108 10.37 12.23 -9.45
C ILE A 108 11.57 13.18 -9.54
N LEU A 109 12.47 13.15 -8.55
CA LEU A 109 13.72 13.89 -8.58
C LEU A 109 14.56 13.47 -9.79
N ASP A 110 14.75 12.16 -10.00
CA ASP A 110 15.52 11.63 -11.13
C ASP A 110 14.97 12.09 -12.49
N LYS A 111 13.65 11.97 -12.68
CA LYS A 111 12.96 12.47 -13.89
C LYS A 111 13.08 14.00 -14.07
N ALA A 112 13.23 14.74 -12.97
CA ALA A 112 13.46 16.17 -12.95
C ALA A 112 14.96 16.54 -12.88
N ASN A 113 15.88 15.59 -13.03
CA ASN A 113 17.32 15.83 -12.97
C ASN A 113 17.81 16.36 -11.60
N GLY A 114 17.11 16.02 -10.51
CA GLY A 114 17.44 16.32 -9.12
C GLY A 114 18.23 15.21 -8.41
N GLY A 115 18.61 15.42 -7.15
CA GLY A 115 19.31 14.43 -6.32
C GLY A 115 20.70 14.03 -6.84
N LYS A 116 21.46 14.98 -7.39
CA LYS A 116 22.75 14.72 -8.07
C LYS A 116 23.98 15.10 -7.26
N HIS A 117 23.84 16.05 -6.34
CA HIS A 117 24.97 16.70 -5.71
C HIS A 117 24.86 16.64 -4.19
N GLU A 118 26.03 16.61 -3.56
CA GLU A 118 26.20 16.83 -2.14
C GLU A 118 26.56 18.30 -1.90
N ILE A 119 26.11 18.84 -0.77
CA ILE A 119 26.44 20.18 -0.35
C ILE A 119 27.80 20.17 0.36
N SER A 120 28.67 21.11 0.03
CA SER A 120 29.90 21.39 0.79
C SER A 120 29.62 22.52 1.76
N PHE A 121 29.92 22.33 3.04
CA PHE A 121 29.56 23.28 4.08
C PHE A 121 30.61 23.34 5.21
N LYS A 122 30.52 24.39 6.01
CA LYS A 122 31.29 24.58 7.24
C LYS A 122 30.33 25.06 8.33
N ILE A 123 30.48 24.52 9.53
CA ILE A 123 29.73 24.96 10.71
C ILE A 123 30.68 25.73 11.62
N GLU A 124 30.32 26.98 11.93
CA GLU A 124 31.08 27.86 12.82
C GLU A 124 30.13 28.45 13.86
N GLY A 125 30.26 27.98 15.12
CA GLY A 125 29.38 28.36 16.21
C GLY A 125 27.91 28.07 15.88
N ASP A 126 27.11 29.14 15.83
CA ASP A 126 25.67 29.10 15.54
C ASP A 126 25.36 29.47 14.09
N THR A 127 26.31 29.24 13.18
CA THR A 127 26.12 29.49 11.75
C THR A 127 26.58 28.33 10.89
N ILE A 128 25.88 28.12 9.78
CA ILE A 128 26.28 27.21 8.72
C ILE A 128 26.59 28.03 7.46
N GLN A 129 27.74 27.76 6.87
CA GLN A 129 28.18 28.33 5.59
C GLN A 129 28.23 27.24 4.54
N PHE A 130 27.74 27.48 3.33
CA PHE A 130 27.80 26.52 2.23
C PHE A 130 27.84 27.20 0.86
N SER A 131 28.20 26.44 -0.17
CA SER A 131 28.13 26.89 -1.57
C SER A 131 27.35 25.91 -2.43
N LEU A 132 26.91 26.39 -3.60
CA LEU A 132 26.15 25.63 -4.59
C LEU A 132 26.93 25.52 -5.92
N SER A 133 28.26 25.41 -5.83
CA SER A 133 29.16 25.48 -6.99
C SER A 133 28.91 24.41 -8.06
N SER A 134 28.39 23.23 -7.69
CA SER A 134 28.05 22.16 -8.66
C SER A 134 26.97 22.57 -9.68
N ILE A 135 26.22 23.66 -9.42
CA ILE A 135 25.25 24.25 -10.36
C ILE A 135 25.68 25.63 -10.86
N GLY A 136 26.97 25.99 -10.70
CA GLY A 136 27.56 27.25 -11.15
C GLY A 136 27.31 28.45 -10.24
N ASP A 137 26.89 28.22 -8.98
CA ASP A 137 26.70 29.28 -7.99
C ASP A 137 27.81 29.26 -6.92
N GLU A 138 28.81 30.10 -7.13
CA GLU A 138 30.01 30.22 -6.28
C GLU A 138 29.79 31.08 -5.02
N LYS A 139 28.57 31.57 -4.78
CA LYS A 139 28.29 32.36 -3.58
C LYS A 139 28.40 31.50 -2.33
N ILE A 140 28.98 32.08 -1.29
CA ILE A 140 28.97 31.52 0.06
C ILE A 140 27.69 32.01 0.74
N TYR A 141 26.78 31.09 0.99
CA TYR A 141 25.57 31.32 1.77
C TYR A 141 25.89 31.11 3.24
N GLN A 142 25.53 32.08 4.09
CA GLN A 142 25.66 31.98 5.53
C GLN A 142 24.26 32.06 6.17
N LEU A 143 23.89 31.03 6.91
CA LEU A 143 22.59 30.93 7.58
C LEU A 143 22.75 30.67 9.07
N PRO A 144 21.82 31.15 9.91
CA PRO A 144 21.78 30.80 11.32
C PRO A 144 21.48 29.30 11.50
N LEU A 145 22.21 28.68 12.43
CA LEU A 145 22.01 27.32 12.88
C LEU A 145 21.28 27.39 14.23
N TYR A 146 20.01 27.01 14.21
CA TYR A 146 19.14 27.01 15.39
C TYR A 146 19.29 25.70 16.15
N GLN A 147 18.90 25.72 17.43
CA GLN A 147 18.76 24.54 18.26
C GLN A 147 17.31 24.41 18.71
N ASP A 148 16.76 23.20 18.65
CA ASP A 148 15.44 22.88 19.16
C ASP A 148 15.48 22.76 20.69
N ASP A 149 14.65 23.50 21.41
CA ASP A 149 14.77 23.65 22.87
C ASP A 149 14.59 22.34 23.65
N LEU A 150 13.76 21.41 23.14
CA LEU A 150 13.42 20.18 23.84
C LEU A 150 14.29 19.00 23.38
N SER A 151 14.53 18.89 22.07
CA SER A 151 15.32 17.79 21.51
C SER A 151 16.82 18.09 21.46
N ALA A 152 17.21 19.35 21.65
CA ALA A 152 18.58 19.86 21.45
C ALA A 152 19.13 19.66 20.03
N PHE A 153 18.29 19.26 19.06
CA PHE A 153 18.71 19.05 17.68
C PHE A 153 18.99 20.37 16.97
N LYS A 154 20.13 20.42 16.28
CA LYS A 154 20.50 21.57 15.46
C LYS A 154 19.81 21.51 14.11
N TYR A 155 19.36 22.66 13.61
CA TYR A 155 18.70 22.76 12.32
C TYR A 155 18.83 24.14 11.69
N PHE A 156 18.66 24.21 10.37
CA PHE A 156 18.57 25.47 9.64
C PHE A 156 17.44 25.41 8.60
N PHE A 157 17.03 26.58 8.10
CA PHE A 157 16.06 26.70 7.02
C PHE A 157 16.76 27.22 5.77
N ALA A 158 16.61 26.52 4.64
CA ALA A 158 17.20 26.94 3.37
C ALA A 158 16.24 26.70 2.21
N LYS A 159 16.36 27.50 1.16
CA LYS A 159 15.74 27.22 -0.14
C LYS A 159 16.76 26.49 -1.00
N MET A 160 16.61 25.18 -1.13
CA MET A 160 17.61 24.32 -1.78
C MET A 160 17.18 23.97 -3.21
N PRO A 161 18.10 24.02 -4.19
CA PRO A 161 17.88 23.45 -5.52
C PRO A 161 17.62 21.95 -5.43
N ILE A 162 16.75 21.42 -6.29
CA ILE A 162 16.37 20.00 -6.27
C ILE A 162 17.55 19.07 -6.58
N GLU A 163 18.60 19.58 -7.21
CA GLU A 163 19.85 18.91 -7.50
C GLU A 163 20.61 18.49 -6.22
N TYR A 164 20.39 19.18 -5.10
CA TYR A 164 20.99 18.86 -3.79
C TYR A 164 20.04 18.11 -2.85
N LEU A 165 18.78 17.92 -3.26
CA LEU A 165 17.75 17.26 -2.46
C LEU A 165 17.63 15.79 -2.86
N HIS A 166 17.73 14.92 -1.87
CA HIS A 166 17.64 13.47 -2.00
C HIS A 166 16.41 12.96 -1.28
N HIS A 167 15.89 11.81 -1.69
CA HIS A 167 14.80 11.15 -0.97
C HIS A 167 15.37 10.16 0.05
N ASP A 168 14.96 10.30 1.30
CA ASP A 168 15.28 9.32 2.34
C ASP A 168 14.34 8.10 2.27
N GLN A 169 14.87 6.95 1.86
CA GLN A 169 14.12 5.69 1.82
C GLN A 169 14.07 4.94 3.17
N ARG A 170 14.98 5.25 4.10
CA ARG A 170 15.11 4.58 5.39
C ARG A 170 14.08 5.08 6.40
N ILE A 171 13.97 6.40 6.56
CA ILE A 171 13.06 7.08 7.49
C ILE A 171 11.66 7.20 6.89
N ASN A 172 11.55 7.32 5.57
CA ASN A 172 10.27 7.46 4.88
C ASN A 172 10.16 6.56 3.64
N PRO A 173 9.84 5.28 3.83
CA PRO A 173 9.73 4.31 2.74
C PRO A 173 8.44 4.47 1.90
N ARG A 174 7.66 5.54 2.10
CA ARG A 174 6.34 5.68 1.47
C ARG A 174 6.44 5.96 -0.03
N SER A 175 5.55 5.34 -0.79
CA SER A 175 5.27 5.76 -2.16
C SER A 175 4.47 7.06 -2.24
N ILE A 176 4.47 7.69 -3.41
CA ILE A 176 3.58 8.79 -3.75
C ILE A 176 2.16 8.22 -3.93
N GLY A 177 1.25 8.69 -3.08
CA GLY A 177 -0.11 8.16 -2.98
C GLY A 177 -1.09 8.81 -3.97
N PRO A 178 -2.32 8.31 -4.03
CA PRO A 178 -3.33 8.74 -5.02
C PRO A 178 -3.76 10.21 -4.88
N ASN A 179 -3.59 10.80 -3.69
CA ASN A 179 -3.96 12.20 -3.43
C ASN A 179 -2.99 13.23 -4.05
N ILE A 180 -1.93 12.80 -4.74
CA ILE A 180 -0.99 13.71 -5.41
C ILE A 180 -1.70 14.64 -6.39
N GLY A 181 -2.77 14.19 -7.05
CA GLY A 181 -3.57 15.00 -7.96
C GLY A 181 -4.16 16.25 -7.31
N LYS A 182 -4.67 16.12 -6.08
CA LYS A 182 -5.21 17.25 -5.31
C LYS A 182 -4.13 18.26 -4.97
N LEU A 183 -2.93 17.80 -4.60
CA LEU A 183 -1.81 18.70 -4.29
C LEU A 183 -1.31 19.45 -5.54
N VAL A 184 -1.20 18.76 -6.67
CA VAL A 184 -0.84 19.38 -7.95
C VAL A 184 -1.87 20.46 -8.31
N GLU A 185 -3.16 20.17 -8.16
CA GLU A 185 -4.22 21.14 -8.44
C GLU A 185 -4.18 22.35 -7.50
N GLU A 186 -4.01 22.14 -6.19
CA GLU A 186 -3.90 23.23 -5.20
C GLU A 186 -2.73 24.17 -5.52
N PHE A 187 -1.55 23.62 -5.81
CA PHE A 187 -0.38 24.42 -6.16
C PHE A 187 -0.49 25.07 -7.53
N TYR A 188 -1.11 24.40 -8.50
CA TYR A 188 -1.41 24.97 -9.81
C TYR A 188 -2.32 26.21 -9.68
N GLN A 189 -3.27 26.19 -8.75
CA GLN A 189 -4.11 27.33 -8.39
C GLN A 189 -3.36 28.44 -7.61
N LYS A 190 -2.03 28.38 -7.52
CA LYS A 190 -1.15 29.33 -6.83
C LYS A 190 -1.41 29.44 -5.33
N ARG A 191 -2.00 28.40 -4.73
CA ARG A 191 -2.16 28.35 -3.27
C ARG A 191 -0.85 27.93 -2.63
N PRO A 192 -0.41 28.59 -1.54
CA PRO A 192 0.91 28.35 -0.99
C PRO A 192 1.00 27.00 -0.26
N GLN A 193 2.21 26.44 -0.21
CA GLN A 193 2.52 25.34 0.69
C GLN A 193 2.53 25.85 2.14
N LEU A 194 1.64 25.32 2.98
CA LEU A 194 1.53 25.73 4.39
C LEU A 194 2.65 25.19 5.28
N HIS A 195 3.18 24.00 4.99
CA HIS A 195 4.25 23.36 5.76
C HIS A 195 5.35 22.87 4.85
N ILE A 196 6.58 23.32 5.08
CA ILE A 196 7.80 22.95 4.36
C ILE A 196 8.17 21.46 4.54
N PRO A 197 8.90 20.84 3.61
CA PRO A 197 9.47 19.52 3.80
C PRO A 197 10.58 19.54 4.87
N LEU A 198 10.73 18.39 5.53
CA LEU A 198 11.76 18.17 6.55
C LEU A 198 12.84 17.26 5.95
N ALA A 199 14.09 17.63 6.20
CA ALA A 199 15.26 16.91 5.73
C ALA A 199 16.32 16.80 6.83
N TRP A 200 17.29 15.93 6.62
CA TRP A 200 18.47 15.82 7.48
C TRP A 200 19.75 15.72 6.67
N MET A 201 20.88 15.97 7.33
CA MET A 201 22.23 15.82 6.78
C MET A 201 23.22 15.43 7.89
N LYS A 202 24.39 14.93 7.51
CA LYS A 202 25.52 14.68 8.42
C LYS A 202 26.59 15.75 8.25
N SER A 203 27.22 16.17 9.35
CA SER A 203 28.38 17.05 9.33
C SER A 203 29.69 16.34 8.99
N GLU A 204 29.69 15.00 9.05
CA GLU A 204 30.87 14.16 8.81
C GLU A 204 31.49 14.51 7.45
N HIS A 205 32.79 14.84 7.45
CA HIS A 205 33.57 15.25 6.28
C HIS A 205 33.17 16.57 5.59
N ASN A 206 32.37 17.44 6.22
CA ASN A 206 31.98 18.76 5.66
C ASN A 206 31.30 18.68 4.28
N LYS A 207 30.78 17.50 3.92
CA LYS A 207 30.05 17.21 2.69
C LYS A 207 28.91 16.25 2.96
N SER A 208 27.73 16.53 2.44
CA SER A 208 26.55 15.68 2.68
C SER A 208 25.45 15.86 1.65
N GLY A 209 24.67 14.80 1.41
CA GLY A 209 23.36 14.94 0.79
C GLY A 209 22.35 15.54 1.77
N ILE A 210 21.35 16.27 1.27
CA ILE A 210 20.20 16.70 2.07
C ILE A 210 19.05 15.74 1.80
N PHE A 211 18.71 14.90 2.78
CA PHE A 211 17.77 13.81 2.63
C PHE A 211 16.38 14.16 3.17
N ILE A 212 15.41 14.33 2.28
CA ILE A 212 14.01 14.61 2.62
C ILE A 212 13.36 13.35 3.18
N PHE A 213 12.90 13.43 4.42
CA PHE A 213 12.19 12.34 5.09
C PHE A 213 10.72 12.66 5.37
N ASP A 214 10.29 13.93 5.39
CA ASP A 214 8.86 14.27 5.49
C ASP A 214 8.45 15.39 4.53
N GLY A 215 7.19 15.37 4.11
CA GLY A 215 6.64 16.29 3.11
C GLY A 215 6.82 15.85 1.65
N GLN A 216 7.12 14.57 1.41
CA GLN A 216 7.43 14.06 0.07
C GLN A 216 6.35 14.31 -1.00
N HIS A 217 5.05 14.18 -0.67
CA HIS A 217 3.98 14.40 -1.65
C HIS A 217 3.88 15.88 -2.06
N LYS A 218 4.20 16.79 -1.14
CA LYS A 218 4.21 18.24 -1.41
C LYS A 218 5.40 18.61 -2.29
N ALA A 219 6.58 18.08 -1.95
CA ALA A 219 7.80 18.25 -2.75
C ALA A 219 7.58 17.70 -4.17
N ALA A 220 7.08 16.47 -4.29
CA ALA A 220 6.75 15.83 -5.55
C ALA A 220 5.80 16.68 -6.42
N ALA A 221 4.68 17.16 -5.86
CA ALA A 221 3.71 17.94 -6.61
C ALA A 221 4.32 19.26 -7.16
N GLN A 222 5.15 19.94 -6.37
CA GLN A 222 5.83 21.16 -6.83
C GLN A 222 6.88 20.89 -7.92
N ILE A 223 7.67 19.84 -7.77
CA ILE A 223 8.66 19.43 -8.78
C ILE A 223 7.96 19.08 -10.10
N MET A 224 6.82 18.36 -10.02
CA MET A 224 5.99 18.03 -11.17
C MET A 224 5.40 19.27 -11.88
N LEU A 225 5.22 20.38 -11.15
CA LEU A 225 4.83 21.69 -11.68
C LEU A 225 6.02 22.53 -12.18
N GLY A 226 7.23 21.98 -12.18
CA GLY A 226 8.44 22.63 -12.70
C GLY A 226 9.23 23.46 -11.68
N VAL A 227 8.90 23.39 -10.39
CA VAL A 227 9.67 24.07 -9.34
C VAL A 227 11.07 23.47 -9.24
N ARG A 228 12.10 24.32 -9.32
CA ARG A 228 13.53 23.93 -9.27
C ARG A 228 14.19 24.08 -7.90
N SER A 229 13.53 24.72 -6.93
CA SER A 229 14.07 24.87 -5.59
C SER A 229 12.97 24.87 -4.53
N LEU A 230 13.18 24.18 -3.43
CA LEU A 230 12.20 23.99 -2.36
C LEU A 230 12.69 24.59 -1.05
N PRO A 231 11.84 25.28 -0.27
CA PRO A 231 12.17 25.64 1.11
C PRO A 231 12.17 24.37 1.96
N VAL A 232 13.23 24.11 2.72
CA VAL A 232 13.40 22.92 3.57
C VAL A 232 13.93 23.31 4.94
N ARG A 233 13.48 22.58 5.97
CA ARG A 233 14.12 22.58 7.30
C ARG A 233 15.07 21.39 7.35
N VAL A 234 16.35 21.65 7.55
CA VAL A 234 17.40 20.62 7.53
C VAL A 234 17.94 20.45 8.93
N PHE A 235 17.78 19.25 9.48
CA PHE A 235 18.39 18.83 10.74
C PHE A 235 19.83 18.37 10.52
N VAL A 236 20.73 18.70 11.44
CA VAL A 236 22.16 18.39 11.35
C VAL A 236 22.55 17.42 12.47
N ASP A 237 23.24 16.33 12.13
CA ASP A 237 23.78 15.32 13.06
C ASP A 237 22.75 14.73 14.03
N VAL A 238 21.54 14.51 13.52
CA VAL A 238 20.45 13.95 14.31
C VAL A 238 20.54 12.43 14.39
N ASP A 239 20.12 11.90 15.55
CA ASP A 239 19.92 10.48 15.74
C ASP A 239 18.77 10.01 14.84
N ALA A 240 19.10 9.16 13.86
CA ALA A 240 18.15 8.62 12.90
C ALA A 240 17.02 7.84 13.59
N ASP A 241 17.28 7.18 14.72
CA ASP A 241 16.27 6.40 15.42
C ASP A 241 15.23 7.29 16.09
N VAL A 242 15.64 8.46 16.59
CA VAL A 242 14.72 9.47 17.12
C VAL A 242 13.85 10.02 16.00
N LEU A 243 14.42 10.33 14.83
CA LEU A 243 13.63 10.77 13.68
C LEU A 243 12.65 9.70 13.18
N ILE A 244 13.09 8.44 13.07
CA ILE A 244 12.24 7.31 12.68
C ILE A 244 11.09 7.14 13.69
N THR A 245 11.40 7.17 14.98
CA THR A 245 10.42 7.02 16.06
C THR A 245 9.42 8.17 16.06
N THR A 246 9.88 9.41 15.94
CA THR A 246 9.02 10.59 15.87
C THR A 246 8.13 10.56 14.63
N ASN A 247 8.68 10.22 13.45
CA ASN A 247 7.93 10.10 12.21
C ASN A 247 6.88 8.97 12.29
N PHE A 248 7.24 7.82 12.87
CA PHE A 248 6.33 6.71 13.13
C PHE A 248 5.19 7.11 14.07
N ASN A 249 5.50 7.78 15.19
CA ASN A 249 4.51 8.22 16.16
C ASN A 249 3.56 9.28 15.59
N ALA A 250 4.07 10.22 14.78
CA ALA A 250 3.28 11.24 14.10
C ALA A 250 2.23 10.62 13.16
N GLY A 251 2.63 9.63 12.36
CA GLY A 251 1.76 8.93 11.41
C GLY A 251 0.92 7.79 12.00
N THR A 252 1.08 7.46 13.29
CA THR A 252 0.29 6.41 13.96
C THR A 252 -0.58 6.98 15.08
N THR A 253 0.05 7.44 16.16
CA THR A 253 -0.61 7.75 17.45
C THR A 253 -1.15 9.18 17.46
N LEU A 254 -0.47 10.13 16.79
CA LEU A 254 -0.79 11.56 16.82
C LEU A 254 -1.70 12.03 15.65
N LYS A 255 -2.33 11.09 14.91
CA LYS A 255 -3.39 11.32 13.91
C LYS A 255 -3.09 12.35 12.80
N GLN A 256 -1.83 12.53 12.38
CA GLN A 256 -1.54 13.23 11.11
C GLN A 256 -1.27 12.20 10.01
N VAL A 257 -2.35 11.77 9.34
CA VAL A 257 -2.41 10.77 8.25
C VAL A 257 -1.94 9.37 8.69
N ALA A 258 -2.91 8.49 8.99
CA ALA A 258 -2.63 7.11 9.38
C ALA A 258 -1.83 6.36 8.31
N PHE A 259 -0.68 5.77 8.68
CA PHE A 259 -0.03 4.75 7.87
C PHE A 259 -1.00 3.59 7.59
N ASP A 260 -0.98 3.06 6.37
CA ASP A 260 -1.65 1.79 6.07
C ASP A 260 -1.07 0.69 6.99
N LYS A 261 -1.92 -0.22 7.44
CA LYS A 261 -1.56 -1.22 8.46
C LYS A 261 -0.36 -2.08 8.05
N SER A 262 -0.23 -2.42 6.77
CA SER A 262 0.91 -3.17 6.22
C SER A 262 2.24 -2.43 6.41
N VAL A 263 2.26 -1.11 6.19
CA VAL A 263 3.43 -0.25 6.43
C VAL A 263 3.75 -0.18 7.92
N GLN A 264 2.74 -0.10 8.80
CA GLN A 264 2.95 -0.13 10.24
C GLN A 264 3.64 -1.43 10.69
N ARG A 265 3.23 -2.59 10.15
CA ARG A 265 3.85 -3.88 10.48
C ARG A 265 5.29 -3.97 9.97
N HIS A 266 5.55 -3.45 8.78
CA HIS A 266 6.92 -3.39 8.25
C HIS A 266 7.84 -2.57 9.15
N LEU A 267 7.41 -1.38 9.56
CA LEU A 267 8.16 -0.53 10.49
C LEU A 267 8.33 -1.19 11.87
N GLY A 268 7.29 -1.85 12.38
CA GLY A 268 7.37 -2.65 13.61
C GLY A 268 8.39 -3.79 13.51
N SER A 269 8.47 -4.47 12.36
CA SER A 269 9.49 -5.48 12.07
C SER A 269 10.90 -4.89 12.05
N THR A 270 11.09 -3.70 11.48
CA THR A 270 12.40 -3.01 11.51
C THR A 270 12.81 -2.66 12.93
N LEU A 271 11.88 -2.12 13.73
CA LEU A 271 12.12 -1.82 15.15
C LEU A 271 12.45 -3.08 15.97
N TYR A 272 11.85 -4.23 15.63
CA TYR A 272 12.21 -5.49 16.27
C TYR A 272 13.68 -5.87 16.03
N GLN A 273 14.16 -5.78 14.78
CA GLN A 273 15.55 -6.09 14.43
C GLN A 273 16.55 -5.18 15.15
N ASP A 274 16.24 -3.89 15.24
CA ASP A 274 17.05 -2.94 16.01
C ASP A 274 17.11 -3.33 17.51
N LYS A 275 15.98 -3.70 18.12
CA LYS A 275 15.95 -4.14 19.52
C LYS A 275 16.77 -5.40 19.75
N LEU A 276 16.77 -6.36 18.82
CA LEU A 276 17.64 -7.54 18.88
C LEU A 276 19.12 -7.15 18.86
N GLN A 277 19.52 -6.26 17.94
CA GLN A 277 20.90 -5.79 17.82
C GLN A 277 21.36 -5.04 19.09
N ARG A 278 20.51 -4.17 19.65
CA ARG A 278 20.80 -3.47 20.90
C ARG A 278 20.92 -4.42 22.07
N TYR A 279 20.01 -5.39 22.22
CA TYR A 279 20.10 -6.40 23.27
C TYR A 279 21.43 -7.16 23.21
N ARG A 280 21.88 -7.56 22.01
CA ARG A 280 23.18 -8.21 21.83
C ARG A 280 24.34 -7.31 22.24
N THR A 281 24.29 -6.04 21.84
CA THR A 281 25.33 -5.05 22.18
C THR A 281 25.39 -4.83 23.70
N ASP A 282 24.25 -4.60 24.34
CA ASP A 282 24.14 -4.35 25.79
C ASP A 282 24.57 -5.56 26.63
N THR A 283 24.41 -6.77 26.09
CA THR A 283 24.78 -8.02 26.78
C THR A 283 26.12 -8.60 26.32
N ALA A 284 26.88 -7.85 25.51
CA ALA A 284 28.18 -8.24 24.95
C ALA A 284 28.16 -9.61 24.24
N ARG A 285 27.08 -9.86 23.49
CA ARG A 285 26.87 -11.08 22.71
C ARG A 285 27.33 -10.92 21.27
N ASP A 286 27.65 -12.04 20.63
CA ASP A 286 27.95 -12.07 19.19
C ASP A 286 26.72 -11.66 18.35
N VAL A 287 26.97 -11.11 17.16
CA VAL A 287 25.93 -10.67 16.22
C VAL A 287 25.03 -11.84 15.79
N ASN A 288 25.54 -13.07 15.80
CA ASN A 288 24.80 -14.30 15.46
C ASN A 288 24.34 -15.07 16.70
N ASP A 289 24.40 -14.49 17.89
CA ASP A 289 23.87 -15.12 19.09
C ASP A 289 22.32 -15.04 19.09
N PHE A 290 21.67 -16.20 19.02
CA PHE A 290 20.20 -16.36 19.12
C PHE A 290 19.80 -17.21 20.35
N THR A 291 20.68 -17.30 21.35
CA THR A 291 20.54 -18.18 22.52
C THR A 291 19.59 -17.67 23.61
N PHE A 292 18.81 -16.62 23.31
CA PHE A 292 17.87 -15.95 24.21
C PHE A 292 16.45 -15.97 23.64
N SER A 293 15.45 -15.68 24.47
CA SER A 293 14.02 -15.73 24.10
C SER A 293 13.42 -14.34 23.88
N GLU A 294 12.19 -14.31 23.33
CA GLU A 294 11.42 -13.06 23.21
C GLU A 294 11.07 -12.48 24.60
N LYS A 295 10.88 -13.33 25.63
CA LYS A 295 10.67 -12.87 27.00
C LYS A 295 11.92 -12.29 27.64
N ASP A 296 13.11 -12.81 27.33
CA ASP A 296 14.38 -12.24 27.80
C ASP A 296 14.55 -10.83 27.23
N LEU A 297 14.24 -10.65 25.95
CA LEU A 297 14.26 -9.36 25.28
C LEU A 297 13.30 -8.36 25.97
N ALA A 298 12.05 -8.78 26.22
CA ALA A 298 11.07 -7.95 26.91
C ALA A 298 11.44 -7.61 28.36
N SER A 299 12.15 -8.52 29.04
CA SER A 299 12.60 -8.33 30.42
C SER A 299 13.79 -7.37 30.53
N HIS A 300 14.67 -7.37 29.52
CA HIS A 300 15.81 -6.45 29.43
C HIS A 300 15.37 -4.99 29.30
N PHE A 301 14.46 -4.71 28.36
CA PHE A 301 13.94 -3.36 28.14
C PHE A 301 12.75 -3.06 29.07
N LYS A 302 13.05 -2.89 30.36
CA LYS A 302 12.06 -2.58 31.40
C LYS A 302 11.18 -1.39 31.00
N GLY A 303 9.87 -1.54 31.14
CA GLY A 303 8.88 -0.53 30.75
C GLY A 303 8.47 -0.56 29.28
N GLN A 304 9.17 -1.30 28.40
CA GLN A 304 8.86 -1.42 26.97
C GLN A 304 8.29 -2.79 26.56
N ALA A 305 7.95 -3.66 27.52
CA ALA A 305 7.48 -5.02 27.25
C ALA A 305 6.27 -5.07 26.29
N ARG A 306 5.33 -4.12 26.40
CA ARG A 306 4.18 -4.01 25.49
C ARG A 306 4.60 -3.66 24.06
N GLU A 307 5.61 -2.81 23.90
CA GLU A 307 6.13 -2.43 22.59
C GLU A 307 6.90 -3.57 21.95
N ILE A 308 7.73 -4.28 22.71
CA ILE A 308 8.47 -5.46 22.25
C ILE A 308 7.50 -6.55 21.80
N LYS A 309 6.47 -6.82 22.60
CA LYS A 309 5.39 -7.74 22.21
C LYS A 309 4.76 -7.33 20.88
N ARG A 310 4.48 -6.05 20.67
CA ARG A 310 3.99 -5.53 19.40
C ARG A 310 4.98 -5.78 18.26
N TYR A 311 6.25 -5.43 18.44
CA TYR A 311 7.28 -5.55 17.40
C TYR A 311 7.55 -7.00 16.99
N VAL A 312 7.59 -7.93 17.94
CA VAL A 312 7.68 -9.37 17.69
C VAL A 312 6.53 -9.85 16.81
N LEU A 313 5.29 -9.57 17.22
CA LEU A 313 4.11 -10.00 16.46
C LEU A 313 4.04 -9.33 15.09
N ASP A 314 4.52 -8.09 14.97
CA ASP A 314 4.59 -7.37 13.70
C ASP A 314 5.64 -7.98 12.77
N ALA A 315 6.77 -8.44 13.30
CA ALA A 315 7.78 -9.19 12.55
C ALA A 315 7.22 -10.52 12.02
N VAL A 316 6.48 -11.29 12.84
CA VAL A 316 5.83 -12.54 12.40
C VAL A 316 4.81 -12.28 11.29
N ARG A 317 3.92 -11.30 11.48
CA ARG A 317 2.92 -10.91 10.46
C ARG A 317 3.57 -10.43 9.18
N ASN A 318 4.64 -9.64 9.30
CA ASN A 318 5.41 -9.16 8.17
C ASN A 318 6.07 -10.32 7.42
N ALA A 319 6.72 -11.26 8.12
CA ALA A 319 7.33 -12.44 7.50
C ALA A 319 6.32 -13.27 6.68
N VAL A 320 5.10 -13.46 7.19
CA VAL A 320 4.02 -14.15 6.46
C VAL A 320 3.65 -13.40 5.17
N ILE A 321 3.43 -12.09 5.25
CA ILE A 321 2.93 -11.33 4.09
C ILE A 321 4.01 -11.02 3.06
N THR A 322 5.28 -10.90 3.47
CA THR A 322 6.40 -10.61 2.57
C THR A 322 7.06 -11.86 2.02
N SER A 323 6.71 -13.05 2.53
CA SER A 323 7.20 -14.33 2.00
C SER A 323 7.00 -14.40 0.48
N GLN A 324 8.04 -14.80 -0.25
CA GLN A 324 8.00 -14.96 -1.70
C GLN A 324 7.08 -16.11 -2.13
N ASP A 325 6.93 -17.11 -1.25
CA ASP A 325 6.10 -18.28 -1.52
C ASP A 325 4.61 -18.00 -1.29
N ASN A 326 4.23 -16.85 -0.72
CA ASN A 326 2.84 -16.56 -0.38
C ASN A 326 2.02 -16.15 -1.61
N LYS A 327 1.39 -17.15 -2.24
CA LYS A 327 0.51 -17.00 -3.41
C LYS A 327 -0.74 -16.18 -3.14
N LEU A 328 -1.21 -16.12 -1.89
CA LEU A 328 -2.41 -15.35 -1.54
C LEU A 328 -2.12 -13.84 -1.52
N ARG A 329 -0.85 -13.43 -1.41
CA ARG A 329 -0.42 -12.02 -1.41
C ARG A 329 -0.98 -11.23 -2.59
N ASP A 330 -1.03 -11.84 -3.78
CA ASP A 330 -1.52 -11.18 -4.99
C ASP A 330 -3.02 -10.83 -4.92
N TYR A 331 -3.77 -11.51 -4.07
CA TYR A 331 -5.20 -11.32 -3.84
C TYR A 331 -5.51 -10.46 -2.60
N ILE A 332 -4.49 -9.88 -1.95
CA ILE A 332 -4.64 -9.03 -0.77
C ILE A 332 -4.47 -7.55 -1.16
N ASP A 333 -5.49 -6.73 -0.87
CA ASP A 333 -5.41 -5.28 -0.88
C ASP A 333 -4.74 -4.77 0.40
N MET A 334 -3.49 -4.31 0.24
CA MET A 334 -2.65 -3.80 1.32
C MET A 334 -3.12 -2.45 1.88
N ALA A 335 -3.82 -1.64 1.08
CA ALA A 335 -4.29 -0.31 1.45
C ALA A 335 -5.73 -0.32 2.00
N GLY A 336 -6.49 -1.37 1.69
CA GLY A 336 -7.86 -1.59 2.18
C GLY A 336 -8.92 -0.65 1.57
N LYS A 337 -8.64 -0.08 0.40
CA LYS A 337 -9.52 0.88 -0.30
C LYS A 337 -9.76 0.53 -1.77
N ALA A 338 -9.04 -0.45 -2.30
CA ALA A 338 -9.17 -0.87 -3.68
C ALA A 338 -10.28 -1.92 -3.81
N THR A 339 -11.03 -1.85 -4.91
CA THR A 339 -12.03 -2.86 -5.27
C THR A 339 -11.48 -3.88 -6.25
N GLU A 340 -10.18 -3.86 -6.56
CA GLU A 340 -9.56 -4.78 -7.50
C GLU A 340 -9.36 -6.17 -6.89
N LYS A 341 -8.92 -6.21 -5.63
CA LYS A 341 -8.55 -7.45 -4.94
C LYS A 341 -9.64 -7.93 -3.99
N PRO A 342 -9.76 -9.26 -3.80
CA PRO A 342 -10.86 -9.86 -3.07
C PRO A 342 -10.80 -9.66 -1.55
N ILE A 343 -9.59 -9.65 -0.96
CA ILE A 343 -9.41 -9.63 0.49
C ILE A 343 -8.65 -8.37 0.90
N SER A 344 -9.08 -7.70 1.95
CA SER A 344 -8.30 -6.59 2.54
C SER A 344 -7.27 -7.11 3.53
N TYR A 345 -6.13 -6.40 3.68
CA TYR A 345 -5.16 -6.72 4.72
C TYR A 345 -5.78 -6.68 6.13
N SER A 346 -6.75 -5.79 6.37
CA SER A 346 -7.49 -5.78 7.65
C SER A 346 -8.28 -7.06 7.91
N SER A 347 -8.83 -7.68 6.85
CA SER A 347 -9.54 -8.95 6.97
C SER A 347 -8.56 -10.08 7.29
N ILE A 348 -7.35 -10.07 6.72
CA ILE A 348 -6.27 -11.01 7.09
C ILE A 348 -5.94 -10.90 8.58
N GLU A 349 -5.78 -9.69 9.13
CA GLU A 349 -5.49 -9.51 10.55
C GLU A 349 -6.61 -10.02 11.46
N ARG A 350 -7.87 -9.74 11.11
CA ARG A 350 -9.03 -10.10 11.93
C ARG A 350 -9.38 -11.58 11.85
N THR A 351 -8.89 -12.28 10.83
CA THR A 351 -9.16 -13.70 10.61
C THR A 351 -7.87 -14.50 10.71
N PHE A 352 -7.11 -14.72 9.63
CA PHE A 352 -5.87 -15.51 9.63
C PHE A 352 -4.97 -15.29 10.85
N TYR A 353 -4.59 -14.04 11.14
CA TYR A 353 -3.66 -13.78 12.24
C TYR A 353 -4.30 -13.96 13.62
N SER A 354 -5.59 -13.64 13.78
CA SER A 354 -6.28 -13.83 15.05
C SER A 354 -6.51 -15.31 15.39
N PHE A 355 -6.66 -16.15 14.36
CA PHE A 355 -6.85 -17.59 14.52
C PHE A 355 -5.54 -18.36 14.73
N PHE A 356 -4.47 -18.01 14.01
CA PHE A 356 -3.31 -18.91 13.89
C PHE A 356 -1.98 -18.36 14.43
N ILE A 357 -1.85 -17.05 14.67
CA ILE A 357 -0.64 -16.47 15.27
C ILE A 357 -0.79 -16.42 16.79
N HIS A 358 0.15 -17.05 17.50
CA HIS A 358 0.20 -17.00 18.94
C HIS A 358 0.46 -15.56 19.43
N SER A 359 -0.44 -15.08 20.29
CA SER A 359 -0.47 -13.68 20.68
C SER A 359 0.52 -13.28 21.77
N ASP A 360 1.21 -14.22 22.42
CA ASP A 360 2.16 -13.93 23.50
C ASP A 360 3.63 -14.11 23.08
N LEU A 361 4.52 -13.63 23.95
CA LEU A 361 5.96 -13.77 23.79
C LEU A 361 6.41 -15.18 24.19
N LEU A 362 7.29 -15.76 23.38
CA LEU A 362 7.85 -17.08 23.63
C LEU A 362 8.99 -17.04 24.66
N GLU A 363 8.99 -18.03 25.55
CA GLU A 363 10.11 -18.36 26.45
C GLU A 363 11.15 -19.24 25.76
N THR A 364 10.76 -19.88 24.64
CA THR A 364 11.66 -20.65 23.82
C THR A 364 12.73 -19.74 23.24
N ARG A 365 13.98 -20.23 23.23
CA ARG A 365 15.10 -19.51 22.62
C ARG A 365 14.89 -19.33 21.12
N LEU A 366 15.42 -18.24 20.58
CA LEU A 366 15.30 -17.92 19.16
C LEU A 366 16.02 -18.92 18.26
N ASP A 367 17.09 -19.56 18.74
CA ASP A 367 17.84 -20.62 18.04
C ASP A 367 17.22 -22.02 18.14
N TYR A 368 16.16 -22.18 18.93
CA TYR A 368 15.61 -23.50 19.23
C TYR A 368 15.11 -24.19 17.95
N LYS A 369 15.75 -25.32 17.61
CA LYS A 369 15.42 -26.17 16.46
C LYS A 369 15.39 -25.46 15.11
N THR A 370 16.05 -24.31 14.98
CA THR A 370 16.15 -23.58 13.70
C THR A 370 16.93 -24.37 12.65
N ASP A 371 17.91 -25.16 13.07
CA ASP A 371 18.73 -26.04 12.23
C ASP A 371 17.92 -27.09 11.45
N ILE A 372 16.80 -27.55 12.03
CA ILE A 372 15.88 -28.51 11.42
C ILE A 372 14.57 -27.87 10.93
N GLY A 373 14.47 -26.53 11.00
CA GLY A 373 13.27 -25.78 10.59
C GLY A 373 12.04 -26.03 11.47
N GLU A 374 12.24 -26.43 12.73
CA GLU A 374 11.16 -26.68 13.69
C GLU A 374 11.08 -25.61 14.79
N ASN A 375 11.68 -24.44 14.56
CA ASN A 375 11.50 -23.30 15.44
C ASN A 375 10.00 -22.90 15.48
N PRO A 376 9.40 -22.67 16.67
CA PRO A 376 7.97 -22.38 16.79
C PRO A 376 7.49 -21.19 15.95
N ARG A 377 8.26 -20.09 15.84
CA ARG A 377 7.89 -18.93 15.01
C ARG A 377 8.08 -19.21 13.54
N GLU A 378 9.14 -19.92 13.16
CA GLU A 378 9.37 -20.32 11.76
C GLU A 378 8.26 -21.28 11.27
N LEU A 379 7.86 -22.24 12.11
CA LEU A 379 6.70 -23.10 11.87
C LEU A 379 5.41 -22.29 11.78
N GLU A 380 5.19 -21.33 12.67
CA GLU A 380 4.00 -20.46 12.63
C GLU A 380 3.90 -19.69 11.32
N VAL A 381 5.02 -19.14 10.83
CA VAL A 381 5.09 -18.43 9.54
C VAL A 381 4.90 -19.40 8.37
N SER A 382 5.71 -20.46 8.29
CA SER A 382 5.71 -21.38 7.16
C SER A 382 4.38 -22.13 7.00
N GLN A 383 3.78 -22.61 8.09
CA GLN A 383 2.48 -23.28 8.05
C GLN A 383 1.35 -22.31 7.69
N LEU A 384 1.43 -21.05 8.14
CA LEU A 384 0.44 -20.04 7.74
C LEU A 384 0.57 -19.69 6.26
N VAL A 385 1.79 -19.57 5.73
CA VAL A 385 2.03 -19.42 4.29
C VAL A 385 1.50 -20.63 3.52
N GLN A 386 1.72 -21.85 4.01
CA GLN A 386 1.17 -23.06 3.39
C GLN A 386 -0.37 -23.06 3.35
N LEU A 387 -1.03 -22.70 4.45
CA LEU A 387 -2.49 -22.55 4.47
C LEU A 387 -2.95 -21.49 3.46
N MET A 388 -2.31 -20.31 3.46
CA MET A 388 -2.61 -19.23 2.52
C MET A 388 -2.44 -19.67 1.06
N ASN A 389 -1.42 -20.48 0.76
CA ASN A 389 -1.18 -21.04 -0.57
C ASN A 389 -2.27 -22.03 -1.01
N ILE A 390 -2.69 -22.93 -0.12
CA ILE A 390 -3.81 -23.83 -0.39
C ILE A 390 -5.07 -23.02 -0.71
N ILE A 391 -5.34 -21.97 0.07
CA ILE A 391 -6.50 -21.08 -0.16
C ILE A 391 -6.38 -20.37 -1.51
N ALA A 392 -5.19 -19.85 -1.86
CA ALA A 392 -4.96 -19.23 -3.17
C ALA A 392 -5.29 -20.18 -4.32
N GLU A 393 -4.79 -21.42 -4.26
CA GLU A 393 -5.01 -22.44 -5.27
C GLU A 393 -6.47 -22.89 -5.36
N GLU A 394 -7.10 -23.17 -4.21
CA GLU A 394 -8.45 -23.70 -4.18
C GLU A 394 -9.50 -22.61 -4.47
N PHE A 395 -9.28 -21.34 -4.12
CA PHE A 395 -10.31 -20.28 -4.23
C PHE A 395 -10.07 -19.25 -5.34
N TYR A 396 -8.81 -18.92 -5.67
CA TYR A 396 -8.53 -17.69 -6.43
C TYR A 396 -7.78 -17.91 -7.75
N ILE A 397 -6.76 -18.76 -7.76
CA ILE A 397 -5.93 -19.01 -8.95
C ILE A 397 -6.80 -19.61 -10.06
N GLY A 398 -6.84 -18.93 -11.21
CA GLY A 398 -7.67 -19.30 -12.36
C GLY A 398 -9.18 -19.11 -12.17
N LYS A 399 -9.63 -18.59 -11.02
CA LYS A 399 -11.06 -18.48 -10.63
C LYS A 399 -11.50 -17.04 -10.39
N TYR A 400 -10.61 -16.19 -9.89
CA TYR A 400 -10.88 -14.77 -9.66
C TYR A 400 -10.37 -13.89 -10.80
N ASN A 401 -11.24 -13.05 -11.35
CA ASN A 401 -10.91 -12.06 -12.36
C ASN A 401 -10.72 -10.65 -11.75
N PHE A 402 -9.52 -10.09 -11.88
CA PHE A 402 -9.15 -8.76 -11.39
C PHE A 402 -9.85 -7.60 -12.12
N ASP A 403 -10.17 -7.77 -13.41
CA ASP A 403 -10.88 -6.76 -14.20
C ASP A 403 -12.32 -6.56 -13.71
N ILE A 404 -12.93 -7.63 -13.19
CA ILE A 404 -14.28 -7.55 -12.59
C ILE A 404 -14.21 -6.96 -11.19
N GLY A 405 -13.21 -7.37 -10.40
CA GLY A 405 -12.98 -6.88 -9.04
C GLY A 405 -14.10 -7.27 -8.05
N THR A 406 -14.19 -6.56 -6.93
CA THR A 406 -15.19 -6.75 -5.87
C THR A 406 -16.30 -5.68 -5.88
N GLY A 407 -16.22 -4.72 -6.80
CA GLY A 407 -17.10 -3.56 -6.84
C GLY A 407 -18.56 -3.90 -7.12
N GLN A 408 -19.40 -3.75 -6.08
CA GLN A 408 -20.87 -3.86 -6.15
C GLN A 408 -21.40 -5.17 -6.76
N ILE A 409 -20.68 -6.29 -6.61
CA ILE A 409 -21.01 -7.58 -7.27
C ILE A 409 -22.45 -8.03 -7.00
N GLU A 410 -22.90 -8.02 -5.74
CA GLU A 410 -24.28 -8.43 -5.42
C GLU A 410 -25.32 -7.49 -6.05
N SER A 411 -25.07 -6.18 -6.08
CA SER A 411 -25.96 -5.20 -6.73
C SER A 411 -26.00 -5.37 -8.24
N LYS A 412 -24.87 -5.69 -8.88
CA LYS A 412 -24.81 -6.01 -10.31
C LYS A 412 -25.67 -7.22 -10.63
N ILE A 413 -25.61 -8.28 -9.82
CA ILE A 413 -26.47 -9.47 -9.96
C ILE A 413 -27.94 -9.11 -9.82
N GLN A 414 -28.30 -8.29 -8.83
CA GLN A 414 -29.69 -7.83 -8.62
C GLN A 414 -30.22 -6.98 -9.80
N LYS A 415 -29.34 -6.29 -10.53
CA LYS A 415 -29.66 -5.54 -11.76
C LYS A 415 -29.67 -6.41 -13.03
N GLY A 416 -29.52 -7.73 -12.90
CA GLY A 416 -29.53 -8.67 -14.02
C GLY A 416 -28.19 -8.79 -14.77
N GLN A 417 -27.09 -8.25 -14.23
CA GLN A 417 -25.78 -8.40 -14.85
C GLN A 417 -25.24 -9.82 -14.63
N VAL A 418 -24.73 -10.44 -15.69
CA VAL A 418 -24.15 -11.78 -15.65
C VAL A 418 -22.71 -11.71 -15.13
N ILE A 419 -22.45 -12.34 -14.00
CA ILE A 419 -21.11 -12.46 -13.40
C ILE A 419 -20.66 -13.93 -13.55
N PRO A 420 -19.42 -14.21 -13.99
CA PRO A 420 -18.90 -15.57 -14.04
C PRO A 420 -19.00 -16.26 -12.67
N LEU A 421 -19.52 -17.48 -12.64
CA LEU A 421 -19.82 -18.19 -11.39
C LEU A 421 -18.56 -18.43 -10.54
N GLU A 422 -17.43 -18.74 -11.17
CA GLU A 422 -16.15 -18.91 -10.47
C GLU A 422 -15.70 -17.62 -9.76
N HIS A 423 -15.88 -16.47 -10.42
CA HIS A 423 -15.55 -15.19 -9.82
C HIS A 423 -16.53 -14.81 -8.71
N LEU A 424 -17.84 -15.06 -8.89
CA LEU A 424 -18.84 -14.83 -7.84
C LEU A 424 -18.54 -15.65 -6.57
N LYS A 425 -18.20 -16.93 -6.76
CA LYS A 425 -17.78 -17.83 -5.67
C LYS A 425 -16.53 -17.28 -4.97
N ALA A 426 -15.48 -16.95 -5.73
CA ALA A 426 -14.25 -16.38 -5.18
C ALA A 426 -14.52 -15.09 -4.39
N PHE A 427 -15.35 -14.18 -4.92
CA PHE A 427 -15.77 -12.97 -4.23
C PHE A 427 -16.51 -13.27 -2.90
N ARG A 428 -17.49 -14.18 -2.90
CA ARG A 428 -18.26 -14.53 -1.69
C ARG A 428 -17.40 -15.22 -0.63
N LEU A 429 -16.48 -16.10 -1.03
CA LEU A 429 -15.50 -16.73 -0.15
C LEU A 429 -14.57 -15.72 0.55
N SER A 430 -14.47 -14.50 0.00
CA SER A 430 -13.59 -13.43 0.48
C SER A 430 -14.26 -12.44 1.43
N LYS A 431 -15.58 -12.53 1.61
CA LYS A 431 -16.30 -11.69 2.58
C LYS A 431 -15.80 -12.00 3.99
N GLU A 432 -15.33 -10.99 4.71
CA GLU A 432 -14.66 -11.14 6.03
C GLU A 432 -15.43 -12.04 7.00
N GLU A 433 -16.75 -11.89 7.05
CA GLU A 433 -17.64 -12.68 7.90
C GLU A 433 -17.74 -14.17 7.48
N ILE A 434 -17.61 -14.48 6.19
CA ILE A 434 -17.54 -15.86 5.68
C ILE A 434 -16.13 -16.42 5.92
N VAL A 435 -15.09 -15.63 5.67
CA VAL A 435 -13.67 -15.95 5.94
C VAL A 435 -13.47 -16.39 7.38
N TYR A 436 -13.99 -15.60 8.32
CA TYR A 436 -13.93 -15.92 9.74
C TYR A 436 -14.54 -17.30 10.03
N ASN A 437 -15.69 -17.61 9.44
CA ASN A 437 -16.41 -18.85 9.73
C ASN A 437 -15.72 -20.09 9.15
N TRP A 438 -15.29 -20.09 7.89
CA TRP A 438 -14.60 -21.27 7.34
C TRP A 438 -13.21 -21.46 7.94
N LEU A 439 -12.52 -20.39 8.36
CA LEU A 439 -11.28 -20.53 9.16
C LEU A 439 -11.53 -21.09 10.56
N SER A 440 -12.67 -20.78 11.18
CA SER A 440 -13.07 -21.43 12.43
C SER A 440 -13.21 -22.95 12.24
N PHE A 441 -13.82 -23.40 11.15
CA PHE A 441 -13.91 -24.82 10.83
C PHE A 441 -12.54 -25.46 10.55
N VAL A 442 -11.60 -24.73 9.93
CA VAL A 442 -10.20 -25.21 9.78
C VAL A 442 -9.55 -25.40 11.15
N ARG A 443 -9.76 -24.48 12.10
CA ARG A 443 -9.26 -24.64 13.48
C ARG A 443 -9.88 -25.85 14.17
N ASP A 444 -11.18 -26.04 14.01
CA ASP A 444 -11.90 -27.19 14.59
C ASP A 444 -11.43 -28.51 13.96
N LEU A 445 -11.12 -28.51 12.66
CA LEU A 445 -10.56 -29.66 11.94
C LEU A 445 -9.20 -30.05 12.52
N ILE A 446 -8.31 -29.07 12.72
CA ILE A 446 -7.00 -29.30 13.34
C ILE A 446 -7.16 -29.89 14.74
N SER A 447 -8.04 -29.30 15.56
CA SER A 447 -8.32 -29.80 16.90
C SER A 447 -8.83 -31.24 16.87
N ASN A 448 -9.80 -31.54 16.00
CA ASN A 448 -10.39 -32.88 15.89
C ASN A 448 -9.38 -33.92 15.39
N TYR A 449 -8.47 -33.54 14.50
CA TYR A 449 -7.42 -34.43 14.00
C TYR A 449 -6.55 -34.95 15.16
N TYR A 450 -6.03 -34.04 16.00
CA TYR A 450 -5.19 -34.43 17.14
C TYR A 450 -5.99 -35.14 18.24
N SER A 451 -7.26 -34.80 18.45
CA SER A 451 -8.15 -35.56 19.35
C SER A 451 -8.35 -37.01 18.88
N THR A 452 -8.33 -37.26 17.57
CA THR A 452 -8.59 -38.59 17.00
C THR A 452 -7.32 -39.44 16.86
N VAL A 453 -6.24 -38.85 16.33
CA VAL A 453 -4.98 -39.55 16.05
C VAL A 453 -4.12 -39.68 17.31
N GLY A 454 -4.36 -38.84 18.32
CA GLY A 454 -3.49 -38.68 19.48
C GLY A 454 -2.33 -37.72 19.17
N GLY A 455 -2.02 -36.84 20.13
CA GLY A 455 -0.94 -35.85 20.00
C GLY A 455 -1.21 -34.59 20.82
N ALA A 456 -0.18 -33.78 21.01
CA ALA A 456 -0.30 -32.53 21.75
C ALA A 456 -0.80 -31.41 20.82
N TYR A 457 -2.06 -30.99 20.99
CA TYR A 457 -2.63 -29.81 20.35
C TYR A 457 -2.79 -28.67 21.36
N TYR A 458 -2.36 -27.48 20.98
CA TYR A 458 -2.44 -26.28 21.82
C TYR A 458 -3.29 -25.22 21.10
N PRO A 459 -4.56 -25.03 21.49
CA PRO A 459 -5.48 -24.12 20.81
C PRO A 459 -4.97 -22.67 20.67
N ASN A 460 -4.13 -22.22 21.61
CA ASN A 460 -3.58 -20.87 21.63
C ASN A 460 -2.33 -20.69 20.75
N LYS A 461 -1.74 -21.78 20.23
CA LYS A 461 -0.55 -21.77 19.37
C LYS A 461 -0.66 -22.85 18.28
N PRO A 462 -1.75 -22.84 17.49
CA PRO A 462 -2.10 -23.98 16.65
C PRO A 462 -1.04 -24.29 15.59
N PHE A 463 -0.24 -23.31 15.15
CA PHE A 463 0.74 -23.47 14.06
C PHE A 463 2.19 -23.53 14.56
N GLN A 464 2.43 -23.66 15.87
CA GLN A 464 3.79 -23.78 16.44
C GLN A 464 4.31 -25.22 16.50
N THR A 465 3.51 -26.18 16.07
CA THR A 465 3.87 -27.59 15.95
C THR A 465 3.72 -28.02 14.50
N LYS A 466 4.72 -28.72 13.97
CA LYS A 466 4.70 -29.20 12.58
C LYS A 466 3.54 -30.16 12.35
N PHE A 467 2.72 -29.86 11.36
CA PHE A 467 1.57 -30.66 10.97
C PHE A 467 2.02 -31.84 10.10
N PRO A 468 1.44 -33.02 10.31
CA PRO A 468 1.64 -34.15 9.41
C PRO A 468 0.96 -33.90 8.06
N ASP A 469 1.50 -34.50 6.99
CA ASP A 469 0.98 -34.31 5.63
C ASP A 469 -0.50 -34.67 5.50
N GLN A 470 -0.96 -35.70 6.22
CA GLN A 470 -2.36 -36.09 6.23
C GLN A 470 -3.29 -34.98 6.73
N LEU A 471 -2.85 -34.18 7.71
CA LEU A 471 -3.64 -33.04 8.18
C LEU A 471 -3.75 -31.96 7.10
N TRP A 472 -2.67 -31.70 6.34
CA TRP A 472 -2.72 -30.79 5.20
C TRP A 472 -3.64 -31.27 4.08
N ILE A 473 -3.66 -32.58 3.80
CA ILE A 473 -4.60 -33.19 2.86
C ILE A 473 -6.04 -32.95 3.33
N ASN A 474 -6.33 -33.19 4.61
CA ASN A 474 -7.67 -32.98 5.17
C ASN A 474 -8.11 -31.51 5.10
N ILE A 475 -7.20 -30.56 5.40
CA ILE A 475 -7.45 -29.12 5.28
C ILE A 475 -7.75 -28.74 3.82
N ARG A 476 -6.97 -29.23 2.86
CA ARG A 476 -7.18 -28.95 1.44
C ARG A 476 -8.52 -29.50 0.96
N ASN A 477 -8.86 -30.74 1.32
CA ASN A 477 -10.15 -31.35 1.00
C ASN A 477 -11.30 -30.53 1.59
N PHE A 478 -11.20 -30.11 2.85
CA PHE A 478 -12.18 -29.23 3.48
C PHE A 478 -12.40 -27.95 2.69
N LEU A 479 -11.32 -27.23 2.35
CA LEU A 479 -11.43 -25.96 1.62
C LEU A 479 -12.05 -26.18 0.23
N ARG A 480 -11.60 -27.20 -0.51
CA ARG A 480 -12.16 -27.55 -1.82
C ARG A 480 -13.66 -27.84 -1.74
N ASN A 481 -14.06 -28.67 -0.78
CA ASN A 481 -15.45 -29.07 -0.59
C ASN A 481 -16.31 -27.89 -0.13
N PHE A 482 -15.75 -27.00 0.69
CA PHE A 482 -16.41 -25.76 1.11
C PHE A 482 -16.65 -24.84 -0.09
N ALA A 483 -15.67 -24.67 -0.97
CA ALA A 483 -15.83 -23.91 -2.20
C ALA A 483 -16.84 -24.53 -3.16
N ALA A 484 -17.08 -25.84 -3.09
CA ALA A 484 -18.08 -26.52 -3.92
C ALA A 484 -19.53 -26.34 -3.41
N LEU A 485 -19.75 -25.69 -2.26
CA LEU A 485 -21.09 -25.54 -1.70
C LEU A 485 -22.02 -24.71 -2.63
N PRO A 486 -23.20 -25.24 -3.01
CA PRO A 486 -24.04 -24.62 -4.05
C PRO A 486 -24.50 -23.19 -3.77
N PHE A 487 -24.63 -22.81 -2.49
CA PHE A 487 -25.10 -21.48 -2.11
C PHE A 487 -24.13 -20.37 -2.53
N LEU A 488 -22.84 -20.68 -2.72
CA LEU A 488 -21.82 -19.71 -3.13
C LEU A 488 -22.06 -19.18 -4.54
N VAL A 489 -22.61 -20.01 -5.45
CA VAL A 489 -22.90 -19.62 -6.84
C VAL A 489 -24.37 -19.26 -7.06
N ASN A 490 -25.25 -19.50 -6.08
CA ASN A 490 -26.67 -19.21 -6.21
C ASN A 490 -26.94 -17.69 -6.26
N THR A 491 -27.33 -17.20 -7.43
CA THR A 491 -27.61 -15.78 -7.68
C THR A 491 -28.92 -15.30 -7.05
N GLN A 492 -29.89 -16.20 -6.86
CA GLN A 492 -31.18 -15.88 -6.22
C GLN A 492 -31.02 -15.45 -4.75
N LEU A 493 -29.94 -15.89 -4.10
CA LEU A 493 -29.62 -15.52 -2.72
C LEU A 493 -28.99 -14.12 -2.58
N SER A 494 -28.74 -13.41 -3.70
CA SER A 494 -28.11 -12.09 -3.69
C SER A 494 -28.92 -11.04 -2.93
N SER A 495 -30.25 -11.02 -3.11
CA SER A 495 -31.15 -10.04 -2.46
C SER A 495 -31.50 -10.40 -1.02
N THR A 496 -31.37 -11.66 -0.63
CA THR A 496 -31.78 -12.18 0.69
C THR A 496 -30.58 -12.42 1.60
N ILE A 497 -29.81 -13.48 1.33
CA ILE A 497 -28.72 -13.96 2.21
C ILE A 497 -27.48 -13.09 2.09
N PHE A 498 -27.13 -12.67 0.87
CA PHE A 498 -25.93 -11.90 0.59
C PHE A 498 -26.16 -10.39 0.55
N SER A 499 -27.37 -9.92 0.91
CA SER A 499 -27.69 -8.50 0.94
C SER A 499 -27.09 -7.81 2.15
N GLY A 500 -26.37 -6.72 1.89
CA GLY A 500 -25.65 -5.95 2.92
C GLY A 500 -24.51 -6.73 3.57
N LYS A 501 -23.86 -6.10 4.56
CA LYS A 501 -22.88 -6.77 5.41
C LYS A 501 -23.59 -7.48 6.55
N ARG A 502 -23.36 -8.78 6.70
CA ARG A 502 -23.95 -9.60 7.77
C ARG A 502 -22.92 -9.84 8.88
N SER A 503 -23.40 -10.21 10.07
CA SER A 503 -22.52 -10.54 11.19
C SER A 503 -21.87 -11.91 11.00
N THR A 504 -20.78 -12.15 11.73
CA THR A 504 -20.15 -13.47 11.81
C THR A 504 -21.13 -14.53 12.30
N ASP A 505 -21.92 -14.22 13.33
CA ASP A 505 -22.90 -15.15 13.93
C ASP A 505 -23.99 -15.55 12.95
N TYR A 506 -24.43 -14.62 12.09
CA TYR A 506 -25.41 -14.91 11.04
C TYR A 506 -24.91 -16.01 10.10
N TRP A 507 -23.67 -15.91 9.63
CA TRP A 507 -23.06 -16.94 8.79
C TRP A 507 -22.74 -18.21 9.58
N GLN A 508 -22.41 -18.09 10.85
CA GLN A 508 -22.19 -19.24 11.72
C GLN A 508 -23.45 -20.10 11.83
N THR A 509 -24.62 -19.48 12.03
CA THR A 509 -25.90 -20.20 12.05
C THR A 509 -26.12 -20.92 10.73
N ILE A 510 -26.04 -20.21 9.60
CA ILE A 510 -26.26 -20.79 8.26
C ILE A 510 -25.35 -21.99 8.02
N LEU A 511 -24.06 -21.88 8.36
CA LEU A 511 -23.10 -22.94 8.12
C LEU A 511 -23.28 -24.11 9.10
N LYS A 512 -23.85 -23.91 10.29
CA LYS A 512 -24.12 -24.97 11.28
C LYS A 512 -25.47 -25.68 11.08
N THR A 513 -26.49 -24.99 10.56
CA THR A 513 -27.86 -25.52 10.45
C THR A 513 -28.34 -25.71 9.01
N GLY A 514 -27.73 -24.99 8.06
CA GLY A 514 -28.20 -24.86 6.68
C GLY A 514 -29.29 -23.81 6.50
N GLU A 515 -29.62 -23.02 7.52
CA GLU A 515 -30.72 -22.07 7.53
C GLU A 515 -30.33 -20.74 8.18
N SER A 516 -30.83 -19.63 7.65
CA SER A 516 -30.62 -18.31 8.25
C SER A 516 -31.48 -18.09 9.50
N ASN A 517 -31.13 -17.10 10.33
CA ASN A 517 -31.96 -16.71 11.48
C ASN A 517 -33.39 -16.28 11.09
N ASP A 518 -33.58 -15.86 9.83
CA ASP A 518 -34.85 -15.40 9.28
C ASP A 518 -35.68 -16.55 8.65
N GLY A 519 -35.27 -17.81 8.85
CA GLY A 519 -35.99 -19.00 8.35
C GLY A 519 -35.74 -19.34 6.88
N ILE A 520 -34.82 -18.63 6.21
CA ILE A 520 -34.48 -18.91 4.81
C ILE A 520 -33.55 -20.13 4.73
N LYS A 521 -33.99 -21.18 4.04
CA LYS A 521 -33.22 -22.39 3.78
C LYS A 521 -32.11 -22.12 2.74
N VAL A 522 -30.85 -22.29 3.13
CA VAL A 522 -29.65 -22.02 2.29
C VAL A 522 -29.01 -23.32 1.82
N MET A 523 -28.98 -24.33 2.69
CA MET A 523 -28.43 -25.67 2.42
C MET A 523 -29.33 -26.75 3.03
N PRO A 524 -29.33 -27.99 2.51
CA PRO A 524 -30.15 -29.08 3.05
C PRO A 524 -29.90 -29.34 4.55
N HIS A 525 -28.63 -29.32 4.94
CA HIS A 525 -28.16 -29.44 6.32
C HIS A 525 -26.94 -28.53 6.53
N GLY A 526 -26.53 -28.35 7.79
CA GLY A 526 -25.29 -27.68 8.13
C GLY A 526 -24.05 -28.49 7.75
N ILE A 527 -22.89 -27.85 7.85
CA ILE A 527 -21.59 -28.46 7.54
C ILE A 527 -21.29 -29.61 8.50
N ILE A 528 -21.02 -30.78 7.95
CA ILE A 528 -20.57 -31.96 8.68
C ILE A 528 -19.06 -32.11 8.43
N LEU A 529 -18.24 -31.71 9.39
CA LEU A 529 -16.79 -31.56 9.20
C LEU A 529 -16.09 -32.85 8.72
N ILE A 530 -16.52 -34.01 9.20
CA ILE A 530 -15.95 -35.31 8.82
C ILE A 530 -16.19 -35.63 7.34
N GLN A 531 -17.32 -35.21 6.78
CA GLN A 531 -17.61 -35.39 5.35
C GLN A 531 -16.79 -34.42 4.52
N MET A 532 -16.62 -33.18 5.00
CA MET A 532 -15.89 -32.15 4.27
C MET A 532 -14.40 -32.45 4.11
N GLN A 533 -13.79 -33.26 4.97
CA GLN A 533 -12.37 -33.63 4.84
C GLN A 533 -12.11 -34.81 3.89
N GLN A 534 -13.16 -35.45 3.35
CA GLN A 534 -13.01 -36.55 2.38
C GLN A 534 -12.62 -36.02 0.99
N PRO A 535 -11.84 -36.77 0.21
CA PRO A 535 -11.59 -36.42 -1.19
C PRO A 535 -12.91 -36.46 -1.97
N ASN A 536 -13.20 -35.38 -2.71
CA ASN A 536 -14.31 -35.28 -3.64
C ASN A 536 -13.97 -35.89 -5.00
#